data_AF-A0A0A1WTK8-F1
#
_entry.id   AF-A0A0A1WTK8-F1
#
_cell.length_a   1.000
_cell.length_b   1.000
_cell.length_c   1.000
_cell.angle_alpha   90.00
_cell.angle_beta   90.00
_cell.angle_gamma   90.00
#
_symmetry.space_group_name_H-M   'P 1'
#
loop_
_entity.id
_entity.type
_entity.pdbx_description
1 polymer ?
#
loop_
_entity_poly.entity_id
_entity_poly.type
_entity_poly.pdbx_seq_one_letter_code
_entity_poly.pdbx_strand_id
1 'polypeptide(L)'
;MSTTKFVNEFCEIIETYGGRDKVMKALCYSAKLIAGYHASRNPELAKRYAITSSRISGARATLRLIDDIPMIQYALEYGLGEQEQDRLMAVLGVTANIVDLLYYPIEKICWLSEHNILDVKNADAWDVLNSTFWVLSVYLNLMRTMRNYS
;
A
#
# COMPACT_ATOMS: atom_id res chain seq x y z
N MET A 1 19.35 28.16 8.46
CA MET A 1 18.51 28.27 7.24
C MET A 1 18.14 26.90 6.64
N SER A 2 19.01 25.88 6.70
CA SER A 2 18.71 24.51 6.21
C SER A 2 17.66 23.75 7.04
N THR A 3 17.76 23.79 8.38
CA THR A 3 16.86 23.00 9.26
C THR A 3 15.39 23.42 9.19
N THR A 4 15.10 24.73 9.16
CA THR A 4 13.73 25.24 9.03
C THR A 4 13.10 24.84 7.70
N LYS A 5 13.89 24.85 6.61
CA LYS A 5 13.44 24.42 5.30
C LYS A 5 13.06 22.93 5.30
N PHE A 6 13.93 22.09 5.87
CA PHE A 6 13.67 20.65 5.99
C PHE A 6 12.41 20.36 6.81
N VAL A 7 12.22 21.04 7.95
CA VAL A 7 11.03 20.86 8.79
C VAL A 7 9.77 21.25 8.01
N ASN A 8 9.79 22.35 7.27
CA ASN A 8 8.65 22.78 6.46
C ASN A 8 8.31 21.78 5.36
N GLU A 9 9.31 21.30 4.60
CA GLU A 9 9.11 20.27 3.57
C GLU A 9 8.53 18.97 4.17
N PHE A 10 8.98 18.59 5.36
CA PHE A 10 8.46 17.41 6.06
C PHE A 10 7.01 17.60 6.53
N CYS A 11 6.66 18.79 7.02
CA CYS A 11 5.29 19.15 7.36
C CYS A 11 4.38 19.07 6.13
N GLU A 12 4.80 19.63 4.99
CA GLU A 12 4.04 19.57 3.73
C GLU A 12 3.75 18.13 3.31
N ILE A 13 4.71 17.22 3.46
CA ILE A 13 4.49 15.78 3.19
C ILE A 13 3.43 15.22 4.13
N ILE A 14 3.52 15.47 5.43
CA ILE A 14 2.59 14.93 6.44
C ILE A 14 1.19 15.55 6.33
N GLU A 15 1.04 16.75 5.80
CA GLU A 15 -0.28 17.35 5.62
C GLU A 15 -1.11 16.61 4.57
N THR A 16 -0.45 16.07 3.53
CA THR A 16 -1.14 15.29 2.49
C THR A 16 -1.51 13.88 2.97
N TYR A 17 -2.63 13.35 2.47
CA TYR A 17 -3.02 11.96 2.73
C TYR A 17 -1.96 10.99 2.18
N GLY A 18 -1.56 11.17 0.93
CA GLY A 18 -0.56 10.31 0.28
C GLY A 18 0.81 10.37 0.94
N GLY A 19 1.23 11.55 1.43
CA GLY A 19 2.49 11.68 2.17
C GLY A 19 2.45 10.99 3.53
N ARG A 20 1.32 11.06 4.27
CA ARG A 20 1.13 10.27 5.50
C ARG A 20 1.22 8.78 5.26
N ASP A 21 0.54 8.24 4.24
CA ASP A 21 0.66 6.80 3.94
C ASP A 21 2.10 6.41 3.57
N LYS A 22 2.83 7.25 2.81
CA LYS A 22 4.25 7.02 2.49
C LYS A 22 5.13 6.99 3.75
N VAL A 23 4.96 7.95 4.67
CA VAL A 23 5.70 7.98 5.94
C VAL A 23 5.36 6.75 6.80
N MET A 24 4.08 6.40 6.89
CA MET A 24 3.62 5.22 7.64
C MET A 24 4.11 3.91 7.01
N LYS A 25 4.20 3.81 5.67
CA LYS A 25 4.86 2.70 4.96
C LYS A 25 6.31 2.57 5.37
N ALA A 26 7.08 3.66 5.32
CA ALA A 26 8.49 3.66 5.68
C ALA A 26 8.71 3.19 7.13
N LEU A 27 7.92 3.71 8.08
CA LEU A 27 7.98 3.29 9.47
C LEU A 27 7.60 1.80 9.66
N CYS A 28 6.54 1.35 8.99
CA CYS A 28 6.08 -0.04 9.05
C CYS A 28 7.17 -1.01 8.59
N TYR A 29 7.73 -0.79 7.39
CA TYR A 29 8.75 -1.68 6.84
C TYR A 29 10.09 -1.57 7.58
N SER A 30 10.45 -0.39 8.08
CA SER A 30 11.63 -0.23 8.95
C SER A 30 11.48 -1.06 10.23
N ALA A 31 10.30 -1.03 10.86
CA ALA A 31 10.01 -1.86 12.03
C ALA A 31 10.02 -3.36 11.68
N LYS A 32 9.44 -3.78 10.55
CA LYS A 32 9.53 -5.19 10.08
C LYS A 32 10.98 -5.63 9.86
N LEU A 33 11.80 -4.77 9.27
CA LEU A 33 13.21 -5.05 9.01
C LEU A 33 14.01 -5.22 10.31
N ILE A 34 13.83 -4.31 11.28
CA ILE A 34 14.46 -4.40 12.60
C ILE A 34 14.01 -5.68 13.32
N ALA A 35 12.72 -6.02 13.24
CA ALA A 35 12.19 -7.25 13.82
C ALA A 35 12.85 -8.50 13.22
N GLY A 36 12.95 -8.56 11.89
CA GLY A 36 13.62 -9.67 11.19
C GLY A 36 15.12 -9.76 11.50
N TYR A 37 15.83 -8.63 11.52
CA TYR A 37 17.26 -8.60 11.79
C TYR A 37 17.61 -9.05 13.22
N HIS A 38 16.77 -8.69 14.19
CA HIS A 38 16.98 -9.06 15.59
C HIS A 38 16.34 -10.38 16.00
N ALA A 39 15.66 -11.10 15.10
CA ALA A 39 14.93 -12.33 15.41
C ALA A 39 15.76 -13.37 16.18
N SER A 40 17.04 -13.55 15.79
CA SER A 40 17.96 -14.50 16.45
C SER A 40 18.86 -13.86 17.52
N ARG A 41 18.94 -12.53 17.59
CA ARG A 41 19.89 -11.80 18.46
C ARG A 41 19.24 -11.26 19.72
N ASN A 42 18.03 -10.74 19.59
CA ASN A 42 17.26 -10.19 20.70
C ASN A 42 15.76 -10.44 20.42
N PRO A 43 15.23 -11.61 20.82
CA PRO A 43 13.85 -11.99 20.56
C PRO A 43 12.81 -11.03 21.13
N GLU A 44 13.11 -10.40 22.28
CA GLU A 44 12.20 -9.43 22.90
C GLU A 44 12.10 -8.14 22.08
N LEU A 45 13.25 -7.60 21.65
CA LEU A 45 13.28 -6.45 20.75
C LEU A 45 12.56 -6.77 19.43
N ALA A 46 12.85 -7.94 18.85
CA ALA A 46 12.22 -8.39 17.61
C ALA A 46 10.69 -8.44 17.73
N LYS A 47 10.17 -9.01 18.83
CA LYS A 47 8.74 -9.06 19.12
C LYS A 47 8.12 -7.67 19.24
N ARG A 48 8.78 -6.73 19.93
CA ARG A 48 8.28 -5.35 20.08
C ARG A 48 8.16 -4.65 18.72
N TYR A 49 9.17 -4.74 17.87
CA TYR A 49 9.12 -4.14 16.53
C TYR A 49 8.13 -4.85 15.60
N ALA A 50 7.96 -6.16 15.72
CA ALA A 50 6.94 -6.90 14.98
C ALA A 50 5.52 -6.39 15.35
N ILE A 51 5.23 -6.23 16.64
CA ILE A 51 3.97 -5.66 17.12
C ILE A 51 3.78 -4.23 16.57
N THR A 52 4.79 -3.38 16.70
CA THR A 52 4.73 -2.00 16.16
C THR A 52 4.40 -2.00 14.67
N SER A 53 5.09 -2.83 13.88
CA SER A 53 4.84 -2.92 12.44
C SER A 53 3.43 -3.42 12.11
N SER A 54 2.93 -4.41 12.86
CA SER A 54 1.57 -4.93 12.70
C SER A 54 0.53 -3.85 13.00
N ARG A 55 0.70 -3.10 14.09
CA ARG A 55 -0.22 -2.00 14.45
C ARG A 55 -0.24 -0.89 13.40
N ILE A 56 0.92 -0.49 12.88
CA ILE A 56 1.01 0.51 11.80
C ILE A 56 0.34 -0.04 10.52
N SER A 57 0.57 -1.31 10.19
CA SER A 57 -0.05 -1.95 9.02
C SER A 57 -1.58 -1.99 9.14
N GLY A 58 -2.10 -2.40 10.30
CA GLY A 58 -3.54 -2.44 10.56
C GLY A 58 -4.19 -1.06 10.53
N ALA A 59 -3.55 -0.04 11.12
CA ALA A 59 -4.03 1.34 11.04
C ALA A 59 -4.14 1.83 9.58
N ARG A 60 -3.15 1.50 8.74
CA ARG A 60 -3.19 1.81 7.31
C ARG A 60 -4.30 1.05 6.58
N ALA A 61 -4.53 -0.22 6.91
CA ALA A 61 -5.63 -1.01 6.32
C ALA A 61 -6.99 -0.38 6.65
N THR A 62 -7.19 0.09 7.89
CA THR A 62 -8.40 0.84 8.28
C THR A 62 -8.57 2.14 7.48
N LEU A 63 -7.48 2.88 7.23
CA LEU A 63 -7.55 4.09 6.40
C LEU A 63 -7.91 3.78 4.94
N ARG A 64 -7.49 2.63 4.39
CA ARG A 64 -7.84 2.24 3.02
C ARG A 64 -9.31 1.92 2.80
N LEU A 65 -10.10 1.75 3.86
CA LEU A 65 -11.55 1.51 3.72
C LEU A 65 -12.29 2.64 2.99
N ILE A 66 -11.67 3.82 2.90
CA ILE A 66 -12.17 4.99 2.18
C ILE A 66 -11.43 5.27 0.86
N ASP A 67 -10.45 4.45 0.48
CA ASP A 67 -9.64 4.64 -0.74
C ASP A 67 -10.36 4.18 -2.02
N ASP A 68 -11.46 3.43 -1.90
CA ASP A 68 -12.28 2.96 -3.03
C ASP A 68 -12.67 4.12 -3.97
N ILE A 69 -13.17 5.23 -3.39
CA ILE A 69 -13.67 6.39 -4.15
C ILE A 69 -12.53 7.13 -4.86
N PRO A 70 -11.43 7.53 -4.17
CA PRO A 70 -10.25 8.07 -4.83
C PRO A 70 -9.70 7.16 -5.94
N MET A 71 -9.69 5.84 -5.75
CA MET A 71 -9.21 4.91 -6.76
C MET A 71 -10.11 4.88 -8.00
N ILE A 72 -11.44 4.89 -7.82
CA ILE A 72 -12.38 4.97 -8.93
C ILE A 72 -12.20 6.28 -9.69
N GLN A 73 -12.09 7.41 -8.99
CA GLN A 73 -11.83 8.70 -9.61
C GLN A 73 -10.53 8.67 -10.42
N TYR A 74 -9.45 8.15 -9.83
CA TYR A 74 -8.16 8.01 -10.51
C TYR A 74 -8.26 7.14 -11.77
N ALA A 75 -8.95 6.00 -11.69
CA ALA A 75 -9.14 5.11 -12.84
C ALA A 75 -9.94 5.77 -13.97
N LEU A 76 -10.96 6.58 -13.64
CA LEU A 76 -11.74 7.34 -14.62
C LEU A 76 -10.93 8.46 -15.27
N GLU A 77 -10.15 9.21 -14.48
CA GLU A 77 -9.27 10.27 -14.99
C GLU A 77 -8.13 9.72 -15.85
N TYR A 78 -7.62 8.53 -15.51
CA TYR A 78 -6.61 7.83 -16.28
C TYR A 78 -7.14 7.30 -17.63
N GLY A 79 -8.42 6.92 -17.67
CA GLY A 79 -9.08 6.39 -18.86
C GLY A 79 -8.36 5.15 -19.43
N LEU A 80 -8.12 5.15 -20.74
CA LEU A 80 -7.44 4.05 -21.45
C LEU A 80 -5.92 4.29 -21.62
N GLY A 81 -5.33 5.21 -20.85
CA GLY A 81 -3.90 5.52 -20.92
C GLY A 81 -3.52 6.40 -22.11
N GLU A 82 -4.43 7.25 -22.60
CA GLU A 82 -4.18 8.17 -23.72
C GLU A 82 -3.06 9.19 -23.43
N GLN A 83 -2.76 9.41 -22.15
CA GLN A 83 -1.73 10.33 -21.67
C GLN A 83 -0.33 9.68 -21.64
N GLU A 84 -0.22 8.39 -21.92
CA GLU A 84 1.04 7.65 -21.85
C GLU A 84 1.87 7.78 -23.12
N GLN A 85 3.19 7.73 -22.97
CA GLN A 85 4.14 7.86 -24.09
C GLN A 85 4.05 6.70 -25.08
N ASP A 86 3.77 5.49 -24.58
CA ASP A 86 3.73 4.26 -25.37
C ASP A 86 2.48 3.44 -25.06
N ARG A 87 2.01 2.69 -26.07
CA ARG A 87 0.91 1.74 -25.93
C ARG A 87 1.16 0.68 -24.85
N LEU A 88 2.42 0.28 -24.66
CA LEU A 88 2.80 -0.67 -23.59
C LEU A 88 2.59 -0.06 -22.20
N MET A 89 2.92 1.22 -22.01
CA MET A 89 2.70 1.91 -20.74
C MET A 89 1.22 2.10 -20.45
N ALA A 90 0.42 2.42 -21.48
CA ALA A 90 -1.04 2.47 -21.39
C ALA A 90 -1.63 1.13 -20.94
N VAL A 91 -1.23 0.02 -21.57
CA VAL A 91 -1.69 -1.32 -21.18
C VAL A 91 -1.29 -1.67 -19.75
N LEU A 92 -0.05 -1.38 -19.35
CA LEU A 92 0.43 -1.63 -17.98
C LEU A 92 -0.34 -0.80 -16.96
N GLY A 93 -0.60 0.48 -17.24
CA GLY A 93 -1.33 1.37 -16.34
C GLY A 93 -2.81 1.01 -16.23
N VAL A 94 -3.50 0.72 -17.33
CA VAL A 94 -4.89 0.25 -17.30
C VAL A 94 -5.00 -1.07 -16.53
N THR A 95 -4.06 -2.00 -16.76
CA THR A 95 -4.03 -3.27 -16.03
C THR A 95 -3.79 -3.06 -14.54
N ALA A 96 -2.86 -2.18 -14.16
CA ALA A 96 -2.62 -1.81 -12.76
C ALA A 96 -3.87 -1.23 -12.10
N ASN A 97 -4.57 -0.32 -12.79
CA ASN A 97 -5.80 0.28 -12.27
C ASN A 97 -6.91 -0.76 -12.07
N ILE A 98 -7.06 -1.72 -12.99
CA ILE A 98 -8.04 -2.81 -12.84
C ILE A 98 -7.68 -3.68 -11.63
N VAL A 99 -6.41 -4.03 -11.46
CA VAL A 99 -5.92 -4.81 -10.32
C VAL A 99 -6.18 -4.06 -9.01
N ASP A 100 -5.91 -2.75 -8.97
CA ASP A 100 -6.16 -1.91 -7.79
C ASP A 100 -7.65 -1.79 -7.48
N LEU A 101 -8.51 -1.58 -8.49
CA LEU A 101 -9.97 -1.54 -8.33
C LEU A 101 -10.56 -2.84 -7.77
N LEU A 102 -9.94 -3.99 -8.05
CA LEU A 102 -10.32 -5.27 -7.46
C LEU A 102 -9.72 -5.47 -6.07
N TYR A 103 -8.49 -5.02 -5.88
CA TYR A 103 -7.75 -5.12 -4.62
C TYR A 103 -8.47 -4.42 -3.46
N TYR A 104 -8.91 -3.16 -3.64
CA TYR A 104 -9.50 -2.38 -2.53
C TYR A 104 -10.77 -3.04 -1.93
N PRO A 105 -11.75 -3.51 -2.72
CA PRO A 105 -12.89 -4.26 -2.19
C PRO A 105 -12.49 -5.57 -1.50
N ILE A 106 -11.48 -6.28 -2.01
CA ILE A 106 -10.98 -7.52 -1.41
C ILE A 106 -10.32 -7.24 -0.06
N GLU A 107 -9.49 -6.20 0.03
CA GLU A 107 -8.85 -5.76 1.29
C GLU A 107 -9.91 -5.39 2.32
N LYS A 108 -11.01 -4.75 1.90
CA LYS A 108 -12.15 -4.39 2.74
C LYS A 108 -12.86 -5.61 3.30
N ILE A 109 -13.10 -6.64 2.49
CA ILE A 109 -13.66 -7.92 2.95
C ILE A 109 -12.72 -8.58 3.97
N CYS A 110 -11.41 -8.61 3.69
CA CYS A 110 -10.41 -9.18 4.60
C CYS A 110 -10.40 -8.44 5.95
N TRP A 111 -10.44 -7.10 5.93
CA TRP A 111 -10.48 -6.28 7.13
C TRP A 111 -11.75 -6.54 7.96
N LEU A 112 -12.91 -6.63 7.30
CA LEU A 112 -14.19 -6.93 7.96
C LEU A 112 -14.19 -8.34 8.58
N SER A 113 -13.57 -9.31 7.90
CA SER A 113 -13.40 -10.66 8.40
C SER A 113 -12.46 -10.70 9.62
N GLU A 114 -11.32 -10.01 9.57
CA GLU A 114 -10.34 -9.96 10.66
C GLU A 114 -10.93 -9.37 11.95
N HIS A 115 -11.85 -8.40 11.81
CA HIS A 115 -12.52 -7.76 12.94
C HIS A 115 -13.83 -8.46 13.37
N ASN A 116 -14.12 -9.66 12.83
CA ASN A 116 -15.34 -10.43 13.11
C ASN A 116 -16.65 -9.65 12.86
N ILE A 117 -16.62 -8.70 11.92
CA ILE A 117 -17.81 -7.93 11.51
C ILE A 117 -18.61 -8.72 10.48
N LEU A 118 -17.93 -9.45 9.59
CA LEU A 118 -18.52 -10.37 8.63
C LEU A 118 -17.93 -11.76 8.82
N ASP A 119 -18.79 -12.77 8.93
CA ASP A 119 -18.37 -14.17 8.88
C ASP A 119 -18.21 -14.60 7.42
N VAL A 120 -16.96 -14.56 6.95
CA VAL A 120 -16.59 -14.88 5.58
C VAL A 120 -16.11 -16.33 5.52
N LYS A 121 -16.80 -17.15 4.73
CA LYS A 121 -16.35 -18.52 4.46
C LYS A 121 -14.97 -18.48 3.79
N ASN A 122 -14.03 -19.27 4.32
CA ASN A 122 -12.65 -19.38 3.84
C ASN A 122 -11.86 -18.06 3.93
N ALA A 123 -11.84 -17.41 5.10
CA ALA A 123 -11.06 -16.19 5.35
C ALA A 123 -9.58 -16.30 4.88
N ASP A 124 -8.94 -17.45 5.07
CA ASP A 124 -7.57 -17.69 4.60
C ASP A 124 -7.43 -17.56 3.08
N ALA A 125 -8.44 -18.00 2.31
CA ALA A 125 -8.43 -17.88 0.85
C ALA A 125 -8.55 -16.41 0.41
N TRP A 126 -9.33 -15.61 1.15
CA TRP A 126 -9.43 -14.16 0.91
C TRP A 126 -8.13 -13.44 1.23
N ASP A 127 -7.43 -13.81 2.30
CA ASP A 127 -6.14 -13.23 2.65
C ASP A 127 -5.04 -13.55 1.60
N VAL A 128 -5.03 -14.78 1.10
CA VAL A 128 -4.15 -15.18 -0.02
C VAL A 128 -4.49 -14.39 -1.29
N LEU A 129 -5.78 -14.22 -1.59
CA LEU A 129 -6.23 -13.45 -2.74
C LEU A 129 -5.80 -11.99 -2.63
N ASN A 130 -6.03 -11.37 -1.46
CA ASN A 130 -5.62 -10.02 -1.14
C ASN A 130 -4.12 -9.82 -1.33
N SER A 131 -3.31 -10.72 -0.77
CA SER A 131 -1.85 -10.71 -0.91
C SER A 131 -1.41 -10.84 -2.37
N THR A 132 -2.09 -11.68 -3.16
CA THR A 132 -1.78 -11.88 -4.58
C THR A 132 -2.05 -10.62 -5.40
N PHE A 133 -3.22 -10.00 -5.23
CA PHE A 133 -3.56 -8.74 -5.89
C PHE A 133 -2.60 -7.62 -5.50
N TRP A 134 -2.24 -7.52 -4.22
CA TRP A 134 -1.26 -6.55 -3.74
C TRP A 134 0.11 -6.72 -4.43
N VAL A 135 0.65 -7.95 -4.48
CA VAL A 135 1.93 -8.23 -5.16
C VAL A 135 1.84 -7.90 -6.65
N LEU A 136 0.73 -8.26 -7.30
CA LEU A 136 0.51 -7.98 -8.73
C LEU A 136 0.50 -6.48 -9.00
N SER A 137 -0.19 -5.69 -8.18
CA SER A 137 -0.21 -4.22 -8.28
C SER A 137 1.20 -3.63 -8.15
N VAL A 138 1.98 -4.08 -7.16
CA VAL A 138 3.37 -3.63 -6.96
C VAL A 138 4.22 -3.97 -8.18
N TYR A 139 4.07 -5.18 -8.72
CA TYR A 139 4.84 -5.62 -9.89
C TYR A 139 4.49 -4.82 -11.15
N LEU A 140 3.21 -4.57 -11.42
CA LEU A 140 2.76 -3.76 -12.56
C LEU A 140 3.29 -2.32 -12.47
N ASN A 141 3.19 -1.71 -11.29
CA ASN A 141 3.70 -0.36 -11.03
C ASN A 141 5.23 -0.29 -11.16
N LEU A 142 5.95 -1.32 -10.72
CA LEU A 142 7.40 -1.42 -10.90
C LEU A 142 7.77 -1.50 -12.39
N MET A 143 7.09 -2.36 -13.16
CA MET A 143 7.32 -2.48 -14.61
C MET A 143 7.07 -1.15 -15.34
N ARG A 144 5.97 -0.46 -15.00
CA ARG A 144 5.65 0.86 -15.56
C ARG A 144 6.74 1.88 -15.23
N THR A 145 7.23 1.88 -13.99
CA THR A 145 8.31 2.76 -13.55
C THR A 145 9.61 2.47 -14.32
N MET A 146 10.01 1.20 -14.42
CA MET A 146 11.21 0.81 -15.16
C MET A 146 11.12 1.19 -16.64
N ARG A 147 9.94 1.04 -17.26
CA ARG A 147 9.71 1.44 -18.66
C ARG A 147 9.81 2.94 -18.85
N ASN A 148 9.31 3.74 -17.91
CA ASN A 148 9.39 5.20 -17.98
C ASN A 148 10.84 5.75 -17.88
N TYR A 149 11.77 4.97 -17.29
CA TYR A 149 13.18 5.35 -17.17
C TYR A 149 14.08 4.70 -18.25
N SER A 150 13.54 3.83 -19.11
CA SER A 150 14.26 3.15 -20.18
C SER A 150 13.99 3.77 -21.54
#